data_AF-A0A9E4NIM6-F1
#
_entry.id   AF-A0A9E4NIM6-F1
#
_cell.length_a   1.000
_cell.length_b   1.000
_cell.length_c   1.000
_cell.angle_alpha   90.00
_cell.angle_beta   90.00
_cell.angle_gamma   90.00
#
_symmetry.space_group_name_H-M   'P 1'
#
loop_
_entity.id
_entity.type
_entity.pdbx_description
1 polymer ?
#
loop_
_entity_poly.entity_id
_entity_poly.type
_entity_poly.pdbx_seq_one_letter_code
_entity_poly.pdbx_strand_id
1 'polypeptide(L)'
;MSEESESEEFEVIFVAREAVGHLRRLSRDFPHLATQPVRVAIDTWNEEMFQKGELVLVQKQRAKAEQDALEKRAIDLIEENLVDDVLDQLNRESTKEIDYSDLIDMVGKDRYIEALTREAVELKINAVSSEQAAELWNNCGKPTVGGERWTATGVSVLMGKS
;
A
#
# COMPACT_ATOMS: atom_id res chain seq x y z
N MET A 1 0.66 6.49 13.07
CA MET A 1 0.06 7.60 12.30
C MET A 1 -1.21 7.17 11.54
N SER A 2 -1.44 5.88 11.31
CA SER A 2 -2.63 5.38 10.59
C SER A 2 -3.93 5.40 11.39
N GLU A 3 -3.90 4.97 12.65
CA GLU A 3 -5.12 4.81 13.48
C GLU A 3 -5.75 6.16 13.89
N GLU A 4 -4.92 7.17 14.21
CA GLU A 4 -5.41 8.51 14.57
C GLU A 4 -6.20 9.15 13.42
N SER A 5 -5.69 9.07 12.18
CA SER A 5 -6.37 9.63 11.00
C SER A 5 -7.72 8.97 10.71
N GLU A 6 -7.89 7.70 11.08
CA GLU A 6 -9.13 6.95 10.84
C GLU A 6 -10.19 7.23 11.90
N SER A 7 -9.76 7.40 13.16
CA SER A 7 -10.65 7.92 14.21
C SER A 7 -11.15 9.32 13.88
N GLU A 8 -10.29 10.17 13.30
CA GLU A 8 -10.64 11.53 12.89
C GLU A 8 -11.68 11.54 11.75
N GLU A 9 -11.56 10.68 10.73
CA GLU A 9 -12.53 10.64 9.62
C GLU A 9 -13.94 10.19 10.06
N PHE A 10 -14.03 9.20 10.96
CA PHE A 10 -15.31 8.78 11.55
C PHE A 10 -15.90 9.86 12.47
N GLU A 11 -15.06 10.50 13.26
CA GLU A 11 -15.46 11.61 14.12
C GLU A 11 -16.01 12.78 13.28
N VAL A 12 -15.41 13.08 12.13
CA VAL A 12 -15.90 14.12 11.20
C VAL A 12 -17.30 13.82 10.68
N ILE A 13 -17.60 12.58 10.26
CA ILE A 13 -18.96 12.21 9.80
C ILE A 13 -19.97 12.33 10.95
N PHE A 14 -19.60 11.87 12.14
CA PHE A 14 -20.46 11.94 13.32
C PHE A 14 -20.76 13.39 13.72
N VAL A 15 -19.74 14.24 13.82
CA VAL A 15 -19.85 15.66 14.16
C VAL A 15 -20.67 16.41 13.10
N ALA A 16 -20.45 16.13 11.81
CA ALA A 16 -21.22 16.70 10.72
C ALA A 16 -22.71 16.32 10.82
N ARG A 17 -23.02 15.05 11.11
CA ARG A 17 -24.38 14.55 11.28
C ARG A 17 -25.08 15.22 12.45
N GLU A 18 -24.38 15.36 13.58
CA GLU A 18 -24.89 16.05 14.76
C GLU A 18 -25.15 17.54 14.47
N ALA A 19 -24.20 18.23 13.83
CA ALA A 19 -24.31 19.64 13.44
C ALA A 19 -25.50 19.88 12.51
N VAL A 20 -25.72 19.03 11.51
CA VAL A 20 -26.91 19.11 10.65
C VAL A 20 -28.19 18.85 11.45
N GLY A 21 -28.17 17.94 12.42
CA GLY A 21 -29.27 17.73 13.35
C GLY A 21 -29.58 18.97 14.21
N HIS A 22 -28.57 19.71 14.64
CA HIS A 22 -28.76 21.00 15.33
C HIS A 22 -29.34 22.07 14.39
N LEU A 23 -28.81 22.19 13.17
CA LEU A 23 -29.32 23.13 12.17
C LEU A 23 -30.77 22.83 11.79
N ARG A 24 -31.17 21.56 11.71
CA ARG A 24 -32.57 21.13 11.51
C ARG A 24 -33.48 21.60 12.64
N ARG A 25 -33.06 21.42 13.90
CA ARG A 25 -33.82 21.88 15.07
C ARG A 25 -33.96 23.41 15.07
N LEU A 26 -32.87 24.14 14.84
CA LEU A 26 -32.88 25.60 14.77
C LEU A 26 -33.74 26.14 13.61
N SER A 27 -33.66 25.51 12.44
CA SER A 27 -34.47 25.90 11.27
C SER A 27 -35.97 25.68 11.50
N ARG A 28 -36.34 24.63 12.24
CA ARG A 28 -37.72 24.36 12.64
C ARG A 28 -38.22 25.35 13.69
N ASP A 29 -37.43 25.62 14.72
CA ASP A 29 -37.84 26.43 15.87
C ASP A 29 -37.76 27.94 15.56
N PHE A 30 -36.86 28.35 14.65
CA PHE A 30 -36.69 29.75 14.19
C PHE A 30 -36.64 29.87 12.66
N PRO A 31 -37.77 29.70 11.96
CA PRO A 31 -37.80 29.67 10.49
C PRO A 31 -37.29 30.95 9.82
N HIS A 32 -37.41 32.10 10.49
CA HIS A 32 -36.96 33.40 10.00
C HIS A 32 -35.43 33.56 9.99
N LEU A 33 -34.69 32.70 10.72
CA LEU A 33 -33.22 32.69 10.74
C LEU A 33 -32.63 31.75 9.68
N ALA A 34 -33.43 30.81 9.15
CA ALA A 34 -32.99 29.86 8.13
C ALA A 34 -33.17 30.44 6.73
N THR A 35 -32.07 30.98 6.18
CA THR A 35 -32.01 31.46 4.79
C THR A 35 -32.16 30.29 3.80
N GLN A 36 -32.53 30.60 2.56
CA GLN A 36 -32.70 29.59 1.52
C GLN A 36 -31.46 28.68 1.32
N PRO A 37 -30.21 29.20 1.31
CA PRO A 37 -29.02 28.36 1.24
C PRO A 37 -28.89 27.37 2.40
N VAL A 38 -29.24 27.77 3.62
CA VAL A 38 -29.17 26.90 4.81
C VAL A 38 -30.17 25.75 4.70
N ARG A 39 -31.38 26.02 4.20
CA ARG A 39 -32.40 24.99 3.99
C ARG A 39 -31.96 23.96 2.94
N VAL A 40 -31.44 24.44 1.81
CA VAL A 40 -30.88 23.59 0.76
C VAL A 40 -29.73 22.73 1.28
N ALA A 41 -28.83 23.28 2.10
CA ALA A 41 -27.73 22.53 2.70
C ALA A 41 -28.22 21.42 3.64
N ILE A 42 -29.22 21.70 4.50
CA ILE A 42 -29.83 20.73 5.42
C ILE A 42 -30.52 19.58 4.67
N ASP A 43 -31.20 19.88 3.56
CA ASP A 43 -31.89 18.90 2.74
C ASP A 43 -30.92 18.04 1.92
N THR A 44 -29.81 18.65 1.49
CA THR A 44 -28.72 17.96 0.80
C THR A 44 -27.98 17.02 1.75
N TRP A 45 -27.68 17.47 2.97
CA TRP A 45 -27.01 16.65 4.00
C TRP A 45 -28.04 15.81 4.75
N ASN A 46 -28.68 14.90 4.03
CA ASN A 46 -29.68 14.00 4.59
C ASN A 46 -29.06 12.65 5.01
N GLU A 47 -29.90 11.83 5.63
CA GLU A 47 -29.51 10.51 6.13
C GLU A 47 -28.90 9.62 5.05
N GLU A 48 -29.41 9.68 3.81
CA GLU A 48 -28.88 8.90 2.70
C GLU A 48 -27.45 9.31 2.34
N MET A 49 -27.14 10.61 2.38
CA MET A 49 -25.78 11.13 2.14
C MET A 49 -24.81 10.70 3.25
N PHE A 50 -25.23 10.73 4.51
CA PHE A 50 -24.40 10.22 5.61
C PHE A 50 -24.12 8.73 5.48
N GLN A 51 -25.14 7.92 5.17
CA GLN A 51 -24.98 6.48 4.94
C GLN A 51 -24.03 6.18 3.77
N LYS A 52 -24.11 6.94 2.68
CA LYS A 52 -23.15 6.82 1.57
C LYS A 52 -21.72 7.15 2.02
N GLY A 53 -21.55 8.22 2.82
CA GLY A 53 -20.25 8.59 3.39
C GLY A 53 -19.67 7.48 4.27
N GLU A 54 -20.47 6.92 5.18
CA GLU A 54 -20.08 5.80 6.05
C GLU A 54 -19.65 4.58 5.23
N LEU A 55 -20.40 4.21 4.18
CA LEU A 55 -20.06 3.11 3.29
C LEU A 55 -18.71 3.31 2.59
N VAL A 56 -18.42 4.53 2.13
CA VAL A 56 -17.13 4.86 1.51
C VAL A 56 -15.98 4.72 2.51
N LEU A 57 -16.16 5.18 3.75
CA LEU A 57 -15.15 5.00 4.80
C LEU A 57 -14.89 3.53 5.10
N VAL A 58 -15.95 2.72 5.25
CA VAL A 58 -15.82 1.28 5.50
C VAL A 58 -15.06 0.59 4.35
N GLN A 59 -15.36 0.94 3.10
CA GLN A 59 -14.64 0.40 1.94
C GLN A 59 -13.18 0.81 1.93
N LYS A 60 -12.88 2.08 2.26
CA LYS A 60 -11.50 2.60 2.36
C LYS A 60 -10.71 1.87 3.44
N GLN A 61 -11.30 1.66 4.63
CA GLN A 61 -10.68 0.90 5.71
C GLN A 61 -10.41 -0.55 5.31
N ARG A 62 -11.38 -1.19 4.66
CA ARG A 62 -11.19 -2.56 4.17
C ARG A 62 -10.07 -2.64 3.15
N ALA A 63 -10.03 -1.74 2.17
CA ALA A 63 -8.98 -1.70 1.17
C ALA A 63 -7.60 -1.47 1.80
N LYS A 64 -7.52 -0.60 2.80
CA LYS A 64 -6.28 -0.37 3.56
C LYS A 64 -5.87 -1.60 4.36
N ALA A 65 -6.79 -2.24 5.08
CA ALA A 65 -6.49 -3.46 5.82
C ALA A 65 -6.04 -4.62 4.91
N GLU A 66 -6.63 -4.73 3.72
CA GLU A 66 -6.20 -5.68 2.68
C GLU A 66 -4.78 -5.35 2.18
N GLN A 67 -4.46 -4.06 1.98
CA GLN A 67 -3.12 -3.62 1.61
C GLN A 67 -2.09 -3.88 2.73
N ASP A 68 -2.37 -3.49 3.97
CA ASP A 68 -1.49 -3.70 5.12
C ASP A 68 -1.21 -5.20 5.34
N ALA A 69 -2.22 -6.05 5.12
CA ALA A 69 -2.06 -7.50 5.20
C ALA A 69 -1.16 -8.05 4.06
N LEU A 70 -1.30 -7.51 2.85
CA LEU A 70 -0.46 -7.86 1.72
C LEU A 70 1.00 -7.44 1.95
N GLU A 71 1.22 -6.21 2.43
CA GLU A 71 2.56 -5.68 2.76
C GLU A 71 3.25 -6.54 3.82
N LYS A 72 2.54 -6.82 4.91
CA LYS A 72 3.06 -7.70 5.97
C LYS A 72 3.47 -9.06 5.42
N ARG A 73 2.63 -9.65 4.55
CA ARG A 73 2.94 -10.93 3.93
C ARG A 73 4.12 -10.85 2.98
N ALA A 74 4.23 -9.81 2.17
CA ALA A 74 5.36 -9.60 1.28
C ALA A 74 6.67 -9.52 2.07
N ILE A 75 6.64 -8.86 3.24
CA ILE A 75 7.77 -8.81 4.18
C ILE A 75 8.12 -10.20 4.68
N ASP A 76 7.15 -10.98 5.17
CA ASP A 76 7.39 -12.33 5.68
C ASP A 76 7.96 -13.24 4.57
N LEU A 77 7.42 -13.17 3.36
CA LEU A 77 7.86 -13.98 2.23
C LEU A 77 9.26 -13.62 1.75
N ILE A 78 9.59 -12.33 1.66
CA ILE A 78 10.90 -11.88 1.17
C ILE A 78 12.02 -12.15 2.15
N GLU A 79 11.74 -12.48 3.41
CA GLU A 79 12.78 -12.85 4.39
C GLU A 79 13.27 -14.29 4.17
N GLU A 80 12.43 -15.17 3.61
CA GLU A 80 12.74 -16.61 3.47
C GLU A 80 12.90 -17.10 2.03
N ASN A 81 12.44 -16.34 1.03
CA ASN A 81 12.39 -16.77 -0.37
C ASN A 81 13.25 -15.90 -1.29
N LEU A 82 13.43 -16.37 -2.53
CA LEU A 82 14.00 -15.58 -3.63
C LEU A 82 13.00 -14.55 -4.14
N VAL A 83 13.49 -13.43 -4.66
CA VAL A 83 12.62 -12.32 -5.11
C VAL A 83 11.57 -12.79 -6.13
N ASP A 84 11.96 -13.62 -7.08
CA ASP A 84 11.06 -14.07 -8.15
C ASP A 84 10.00 -15.04 -7.62
N ASP A 85 10.36 -15.91 -6.67
CA ASP A 85 9.41 -16.81 -6.00
C ASP A 85 8.39 -16.03 -5.16
N VAL A 86 8.81 -14.94 -4.53
CA VAL A 86 7.91 -14.04 -3.79
C VAL A 86 6.92 -13.40 -4.74
N LEU A 87 7.37 -12.85 -5.88
CA LEU A 87 6.48 -12.27 -6.88
C LEU A 87 5.48 -13.30 -7.41
N ASP A 88 5.94 -14.51 -7.72
CA ASP A 88 5.08 -15.60 -8.16
C ASP A 88 4.00 -15.95 -7.12
N GLN A 89 4.39 -16.02 -5.84
CA GLN A 89 3.46 -16.32 -4.75
C GLN A 89 2.44 -15.21 -4.53
N LEU A 90 2.88 -13.95 -4.54
CA LEU A 90 2.00 -12.79 -4.41
C LEU A 90 1.03 -12.68 -5.58
N ASN A 91 1.51 -12.90 -6.81
CA ASN A 91 0.69 -12.83 -8.03
C ASN A 91 -0.31 -13.98 -8.19
N ARG A 92 -0.07 -15.15 -7.59
CA ARG A 92 -1.05 -16.25 -7.59
C ARG A 92 -2.28 -15.94 -6.75
N GLU A 93 -2.13 -15.12 -5.73
CA GLU A 93 -3.18 -14.85 -4.75
C GLU A 93 -3.79 -13.46 -4.88
N SER A 94 -3.04 -12.52 -5.45
CA SER A 94 -3.51 -11.20 -5.77
C SER A 94 -4.33 -11.19 -7.06
N THR A 95 -5.42 -10.41 -7.07
CA THR A 95 -6.16 -10.10 -8.30
C THR A 95 -5.43 -9.11 -9.21
N LYS A 96 -4.41 -8.42 -8.70
CA LYS A 96 -3.58 -7.47 -9.44
C LYS A 96 -2.19 -8.03 -9.62
N GLU A 97 -1.65 -7.83 -10.82
CA GLU A 97 -0.25 -8.10 -11.09
C GLU A 97 0.61 -7.12 -10.27
N ILE A 98 1.52 -7.69 -9.49
CA ILE A 98 2.51 -7.05 -8.63
C ILE A 98 3.83 -7.19 -9.36
N ASP A 99 4.45 -6.05 -9.67
CA ASP A 99 5.78 -6.03 -10.29
C ASP A 99 6.89 -5.87 -9.23
N TYR A 100 8.14 -5.80 -9.70
CA TYR A 100 9.28 -5.61 -8.79
C TYR A 100 9.24 -4.27 -8.05
N SER A 101 8.74 -3.20 -8.68
CA SER A 101 8.66 -1.88 -8.06
C SER A 101 7.65 -1.89 -6.93
N ASP A 102 6.47 -2.49 -7.16
CA ASP A 102 5.46 -2.70 -6.14
C ASP A 102 6.02 -3.51 -4.96
N LEU A 103 6.73 -4.61 -5.25
CA LEU A 103 7.35 -5.42 -4.20
C LEU A 103 8.37 -4.63 -3.37
N ILE A 104 9.24 -3.85 -4.01
CA ILE A 104 10.24 -3.02 -3.33
C ILE A 104 9.57 -1.96 -2.46
N ASP A 105 8.49 -1.35 -2.92
CA ASP A 105 7.74 -0.35 -2.16
C ASP A 105 7.08 -0.98 -0.93
N MET A 106 6.56 -2.21 -1.04
CA MET A 106 5.94 -2.94 0.09
C MET A 106 6.96 -3.39 1.15
N VAL A 107 8.09 -3.96 0.73
CA VAL A 107 9.06 -4.59 1.66
C VAL A 107 10.19 -3.66 2.11
N GLY A 108 10.40 -2.58 1.36
CA GLY A 108 11.52 -1.68 1.52
C GLY A 108 12.81 -2.17 0.86
N LYS A 109 13.65 -1.20 0.49
CA LYS A 109 14.92 -1.43 -0.24
C LYS A 109 15.88 -2.37 0.50
N ASP A 110 15.96 -2.29 1.82
CA ASP A 110 16.93 -3.07 2.60
C ASP A 110 16.62 -4.58 2.55
N ARG A 111 15.35 -4.96 2.71
CA ARG A 111 14.91 -6.36 2.60
C ARG A 111 15.07 -6.90 1.19
N TYR A 112 14.78 -6.08 0.19
CA TYR A 112 15.03 -6.43 -1.20
C TYR A 112 16.52 -6.72 -1.45
N ILE A 113 17.43 -5.86 -0.96
CA ILE A 113 18.88 -6.08 -1.06
C ILE A 113 19.31 -7.37 -0.35
N GLU A 114 18.72 -7.66 0.80
CA GLU A 114 19.03 -8.88 1.57
C GLU A 114 18.60 -10.14 0.80
N ALA A 115 17.40 -10.14 0.21
CA ALA A 115 16.95 -11.23 -0.66
C ALA A 115 17.86 -11.43 -1.88
N LEU A 116 18.26 -10.34 -2.54
CA LEU A 116 19.24 -10.40 -3.64
C LEU A 116 20.60 -10.93 -3.17
N THR A 117 20.99 -10.63 -1.93
CA THR A 117 22.25 -11.12 -1.35
C THR A 117 22.19 -12.63 -1.18
N ARG A 118 21.08 -13.17 -0.66
CA ARG A 118 20.87 -14.63 -0.56
C ARG A 118 20.87 -15.30 -1.93
N GLU A 119 20.13 -14.74 -2.89
CA GLU A 119 20.10 -15.23 -4.28
C GLU A 119 21.50 -15.24 -4.92
N ALA A 120 22.28 -14.17 -4.73
CA ALA A 120 23.65 -14.09 -5.23
C ALA A 120 24.57 -15.15 -4.59
N VAL A 121 24.42 -15.42 -3.29
CA VAL A 121 25.16 -16.47 -2.59
C VAL A 121 24.80 -17.85 -3.11
N GLU A 122 23.52 -18.13 -3.37
CA GLU A 122 23.08 -19.40 -3.98
C GLU A 122 23.62 -19.59 -5.39
N LEU A 123 23.58 -18.56 -6.22
CA LEU A 123 24.17 -18.59 -7.57
C LEU A 123 25.69 -18.87 -7.51
N LYS A 124 26.39 -18.25 -6.56
CA LYS A 124 27.81 -18.50 -6.33
C LYS A 124 28.09 -19.94 -5.91
N ILE A 125 27.27 -20.51 -5.02
CA ILE A 125 27.37 -21.93 -4.61
C ILE A 125 27.20 -22.85 -5.83
N ASN A 126 26.32 -22.48 -6.76
CA ASN A 126 26.08 -23.19 -8.02
C ASN A 126 27.10 -22.88 -9.13
N ALA A 127 28.25 -22.28 -8.77
CA ALA A 127 29.34 -21.93 -9.69
C ALA A 127 28.94 -21.00 -10.85
N VAL A 128 27.90 -20.19 -10.68
CA VAL A 128 27.52 -19.12 -11.62
C VAL A 128 28.43 -17.92 -11.39
N SER A 129 29.06 -17.41 -12.46
CA SER A 129 29.93 -16.24 -12.35
C SER A 129 29.14 -14.95 -12.10
N SER A 130 29.78 -13.91 -11.57
CA SER A 130 29.16 -12.60 -11.37
C SER A 130 28.63 -11.97 -12.66
N GLU A 131 29.32 -12.21 -13.78
CA GLU A 131 28.90 -11.76 -15.12
C GLU A 131 27.63 -12.50 -15.55
N GLN A 132 27.60 -13.82 -15.39
CA GLN A 132 26.44 -14.64 -15.74
C GLN A 132 25.22 -14.28 -14.88
N ALA A 133 25.41 -14.11 -13.58
CA ALA A 133 24.35 -13.69 -12.67
C ALA A 133 23.80 -12.29 -13.01
N ALA A 134 24.68 -11.33 -13.34
CA ALA A 134 24.26 -10.01 -13.79
C ALA A 134 23.46 -10.08 -15.10
N GLU A 135 23.88 -10.90 -16.06
CA GLU A 135 23.15 -11.12 -17.31
C GLU A 135 21.78 -11.76 -17.07
N LEU A 136 21.70 -12.79 -16.22
CA LEU A 136 20.45 -13.43 -15.81
C LEU A 136 19.48 -12.41 -15.21
N TRP A 137 19.91 -11.64 -14.22
CA TRP A 137 19.07 -10.63 -13.57
C TRP A 137 18.62 -9.52 -14.52
N ASN A 138 19.49 -9.07 -15.42
CA ASN A 138 19.11 -8.11 -16.46
C ASN A 138 18.08 -8.69 -17.44
N ASN A 139 18.20 -9.97 -17.81
CA ASN A 139 17.26 -10.63 -18.72
C ASN A 139 15.88 -10.86 -18.07
N CYS A 140 15.85 -11.07 -16.75
CA CYS A 140 14.60 -11.14 -15.98
C CYS A 140 13.99 -9.76 -15.68
N GLY A 141 14.68 -8.66 -16.00
CA GLY A 141 14.23 -7.30 -15.69
C GLY A 141 14.31 -6.94 -14.21
N LYS A 142 15.11 -7.68 -13.42
CA LYS A 142 15.23 -7.49 -11.97
C LYS A 142 15.87 -6.12 -11.66
N PRO A 143 15.22 -5.22 -10.91
CA PRO A 143 15.74 -3.88 -10.66
C PRO A 143 17.08 -3.87 -9.91
N THR A 144 17.94 -2.92 -10.26
CA THR A 144 19.24 -2.77 -9.61
C THR A 144 19.14 -2.03 -8.29
N VAL A 145 20.16 -2.19 -7.43
CA VAL A 145 20.27 -1.46 -6.15
C VAL A 145 20.91 -0.07 -6.30
N GLY A 146 21.19 0.32 -7.55
CA GLY A 146 21.78 1.59 -7.99
C GLY A 146 22.33 1.48 -9.42
N GLY A 147 22.08 2.48 -10.25
CA GLY A 147 22.45 2.49 -11.67
C GLY A 147 21.38 1.89 -12.58
N GLU A 148 21.68 1.79 -13.88
CA GLU A 148 20.68 1.38 -14.90
C GLU A 148 20.61 -0.14 -15.09
N ARG A 149 21.71 -0.88 -14.87
CA ARG A 149 21.81 -2.32 -15.13
C ARG A 149 22.70 -3.04 -14.13
N TRP A 150 22.43 -4.33 -13.91
CA TRP A 150 23.32 -5.18 -13.13
C TRP A 150 24.66 -5.32 -13.83
N THR A 151 25.72 -5.10 -13.05
CA THR A 151 27.11 -5.28 -13.47
C THR A 151 27.74 -6.39 -12.66
N ALA A 152 28.74 -7.05 -13.23
CA ALA A 152 29.49 -8.09 -12.51
C ALA A 152 30.05 -7.59 -11.18
N THR A 153 30.53 -6.34 -11.11
CA THR A 153 31.00 -5.74 -9.86
C THR A 153 29.87 -5.60 -8.84
N GLY A 154 28.70 -5.12 -9.24
CA GLY A 154 27.54 -4.99 -8.35
C GLY A 154 27.08 -6.34 -7.78
N VAL A 155 27.03 -7.37 -8.62
CA VAL A 155 26.68 -8.73 -8.19
C VAL A 155 27.79 -9.34 -7.32
N SER A 156 29.07 -9.13 -7.66
CA SER A 156 30.20 -9.61 -6.86
C SER A 156 30.21 -9.02 -5.45
N VAL A 157 29.74 -7.78 -5.27
CA VAL A 157 29.59 -7.18 -3.93
C VAL A 157 28.53 -7.93 -3.12
N LEU A 158 27.41 -8.31 -3.74
CA LEU A 158 26.37 -9.09 -3.07
C LEU A 158 26.86 -10.51 -2.76
N MET A 159 27.55 -11.17 -3.69
CA MET A 159 28.19 -12.48 -3.50
C MET A 159 29.31 -12.49 -2.44
N GLY A 160 29.84 -11.32 -2.09
CA GLY A 160 30.91 -11.13 -1.12
C GLY A 160 30.44 -10.77 0.28
N LYS A 161 29.16 -10.42 0.45
CA LYS A 161 28.54 -10.20 1.76
C LYS A 161 28.27 -11.57 2.39
N SER A 162 29.15 -11.96 3.31
CA SER A 162 29.03 -13.14 4.19
C SER A 162 29.21 -12.70 5.63
#